data_AF-A0A381FJK8-F1
#
_entry.id   AF-A0A381FJK8-F1
#
_cell.length_a   1.000
_cell.length_b   1.000
_cell.length_c   1.000
_cell.angle_alpha   90.00
_cell.angle_beta   90.00
_cell.angle_gamma   90.00
#
_symmetry.space_group_name_H-M   'P 1'
#
loop_
_entity.id
_entity.type
_entity.pdbx_description
1 polymer ?
#
loop_
_entity_poly.entity_id
_entity_poly.type
_entity_poly.pdbx_seq_one_letter_code
_entity_poly.pdbx_strand_id
1 'polypeptide(L)'
;MPQDLNNRVVTNNSSNSRKPILNNRPISNKENWSFSFKYFKQIDKFGIGNKDASWFTSMLDRLKDLSEYNIDNFISNSQLKDALRYHTINWNQTNIPVKRKDFDWLPKDIVGNDDEFPFYQFQISTGTGRIVGFWLDNIFNIVIFDPMHNIQPSKKFNYFVYPTKTVESEYNSLLADIDNLKKYKCSSDCNLHLELCKIPTNSDKNFYHFSLDDDYQNALSEKIKNKSITDLIELGLLHYT
;
A
#
# COMPACT_ATOMS: atom_id res chain seq x y z
N MET A 1 23.61 -54.28 -24.57
CA MET A 1 22.26 -54.85 -24.79
C MET A 1 21.67 -55.12 -23.41
N PRO A 2 20.38 -54.82 -23.13
CA PRO A 2 19.21 -55.06 -23.99
C PRO A 2 18.38 -53.81 -24.33
N GLN A 3 17.37 -54.06 -25.18
CA GLN A 3 16.40 -53.17 -25.81
C GLN A 3 15.12 -52.95 -25.00
N ASP A 4 14.41 -51.90 -25.44
CA ASP A 4 12.96 -51.63 -25.43
C ASP A 4 12.24 -51.25 -24.14
N LEU A 5 11.67 -50.03 -24.15
CA LEU A 5 10.22 -49.83 -24.14
C LEU A 5 9.84 -48.38 -24.50
N ASN A 6 9.44 -48.23 -25.76
CA ASN A 6 8.35 -47.43 -26.32
C ASN A 6 7.74 -46.26 -25.52
N ASN A 7 7.55 -45.19 -26.30
CA ASN A 7 6.42 -44.26 -26.30
C ASN A 7 6.19 -43.39 -25.07
N ARG A 8 6.47 -42.09 -25.25
CA ARG A 8 5.48 -41.02 -25.05
C ARG A 8 5.97 -39.74 -25.74
N VAL A 9 5.53 -39.56 -26.99
CA VAL A 9 5.39 -38.21 -27.54
C VAL A 9 4.26 -37.56 -26.73
N VAL A 10 4.61 -36.71 -25.78
CA VAL A 10 3.63 -35.82 -25.13
C VAL A 10 3.53 -34.58 -26.01
N THR A 11 2.56 -34.59 -26.91
CA THR A 11 2.04 -33.37 -27.55
C THR A 11 1.24 -32.59 -26.51
N ASN A 12 1.90 -31.69 -25.78
CA ASN A 12 1.18 -30.63 -25.06
C ASN A 12 1.29 -29.33 -25.86
N ASN A 13 0.38 -29.19 -26.82
CA ASN A 13 0.11 -27.92 -27.48
C ASN A 13 -0.40 -26.90 -26.46
N SER A 14 0.37 -25.82 -26.32
CA SER A 14 -0.05 -24.42 -26.20
C SER A 14 -1.09 -24.04 -25.13
N SER A 15 -0.58 -23.50 -24.02
CA SER A 15 -0.94 -22.21 -23.43
C SER A 15 -2.43 -21.89 -23.20
N ASN A 16 -3.02 -22.47 -22.15
CA ASN A 16 -4.10 -21.80 -21.43
C ASN A 16 -3.53 -20.73 -20.49
N SER A 17 -3.01 -19.61 -21.02
CA SER A 17 -2.87 -18.42 -20.19
C SER A 17 -4.27 -17.85 -19.99
N ARG A 18 -4.96 -18.25 -18.93
CA ARG A 18 -6.22 -17.62 -18.52
C ARG A 18 -5.92 -16.15 -18.25
N LYS A 19 -6.15 -15.30 -19.25
CA LYS A 19 -6.11 -13.85 -19.05
C LYS A 19 -7.16 -13.51 -17.97
N PRO A 20 -6.84 -12.63 -17.01
CA PRO A 20 -7.85 -12.19 -16.05
C PRO A 20 -9.03 -11.60 -16.83
N ILE A 21 -10.24 -12.13 -16.55
CA ILE A 21 -11.47 -11.66 -17.19
C ILE A 21 -11.79 -10.29 -16.59
N LEU A 22 -11.36 -9.24 -17.28
CA LEU A 22 -11.69 -7.85 -16.92
C LEU A 22 -13.06 -7.41 -17.44
N ASN A 23 -13.65 -8.16 -18.38
CA ASN A 23 -14.90 -7.80 -19.05
C ASN A 23 -15.96 -8.86 -18.76
N ASN A 24 -17.11 -8.41 -18.28
CA ASN A 24 -18.26 -9.17 -17.78
C ASN A 24 -18.12 -9.63 -16.32
N ARG A 25 -17.93 -8.68 -15.40
CA ARG A 25 -18.40 -8.90 -14.03
C ARG A 25 -19.92 -9.14 -14.16
N PRO A 26 -20.46 -10.33 -13.83
CA PRO A 26 -21.90 -10.41 -13.61
C PRO A 26 -22.21 -9.35 -12.55
N ILE A 27 -23.18 -8.48 -12.85
CA ILE A 27 -23.72 -7.55 -11.85
C ILE A 27 -24.40 -8.45 -10.81
N SER A 28 -23.63 -8.91 -9.83
CA SER A 28 -24.20 -9.55 -8.67
C SER A 28 -24.85 -8.42 -7.88
N ASN A 29 -26.18 -8.46 -7.76
CA ASN A 29 -27.00 -7.52 -6.97
C ASN A 29 -26.68 -7.53 -5.45
N LYS A 30 -25.52 -8.05 -5.06
CA LYS A 30 -24.99 -8.11 -3.71
C LYS A 30 -23.53 -7.73 -3.78
N GLU A 31 -23.26 -6.44 -3.63
CA GLU A 31 -21.89 -5.98 -3.56
C GLU A 31 -21.38 -6.24 -2.14
N ASN A 32 -20.28 -6.98 -2.07
CA ASN A 32 -19.55 -7.20 -0.84
C ASN A 32 -18.65 -6.00 -0.58
N TRP A 33 -18.28 -5.83 0.69
CA TRP A 33 -17.43 -4.73 1.09
C TRP A 33 -16.08 -4.78 0.35
N SER A 34 -15.78 -3.71 -0.39
CA SER A 34 -14.51 -3.55 -1.11
C SER A 34 -13.76 -2.33 -0.58
N PHE A 35 -12.43 -2.41 -0.56
CA PHE A 35 -11.58 -1.36 -0.01
C PHE A 35 -10.67 -0.77 -1.08
N SER A 36 -10.57 0.56 -1.09
CA SER A 36 -9.65 1.31 -1.95
C SER A 36 -8.68 2.10 -1.10
N PHE A 37 -7.40 2.05 -1.48
CA PHE A 37 -6.33 2.83 -0.89
C PHE A 37 -6.00 4.09 -1.71
N LYS A 38 -6.81 4.40 -2.74
CA LYS A 38 -6.57 5.54 -3.65
C LYS A 38 -6.32 6.86 -2.91
N TYR A 39 -7.01 7.05 -1.80
CA TYR A 39 -6.99 8.29 -1.02
C TYR A 39 -6.22 8.16 0.29
N PHE A 40 -5.54 7.04 0.51
CA PHE A 40 -4.81 6.79 1.75
C PHE A 40 -3.57 7.68 1.82
N LYS A 41 -3.39 8.36 2.97
CA LYS A 41 -2.20 9.14 3.26
C LYS A 41 -1.89 9.05 4.77
N GLN A 42 -0.62 8.99 5.13
CA GLN A 42 -0.20 9.21 6.52
C GLN A 42 -0.08 10.70 6.79
N ILE A 43 -0.56 11.16 7.94
CA ILE A 43 -0.45 12.56 8.38
C ILE A 43 0.02 12.60 9.85
N ASP A 44 0.36 13.79 10.35
CA ASP A 44 0.70 13.98 11.76
C ASP A 44 -0.41 13.41 12.67
N LYS A 45 -0.02 12.72 13.74
CA LYS A 45 -0.91 11.98 14.67
C LYS A 45 -1.69 10.79 14.08
N PHE A 46 -1.49 10.46 12.81
CA PHE A 46 -2.13 9.32 12.11
C PHE A 46 -1.12 8.48 11.30
N GLY A 47 0.12 8.42 11.79
CA GLY A 47 1.21 7.63 11.20
C GLY A 47 1.29 6.20 11.75
N ILE A 48 1.81 5.28 10.94
CA ILE A 48 1.94 3.85 11.26
C ILE A 48 3.40 3.41 11.52
N GLY A 49 4.35 4.34 11.54
CA GLY A 49 5.79 4.04 11.64
C GLY A 49 6.27 3.41 12.94
N ASN A 50 5.46 3.43 13.99
CA ASN A 50 5.75 2.76 15.27
C ASN A 50 4.90 1.48 15.45
N LYS A 51 4.29 0.96 14.37
CA LYS A 51 3.46 -0.25 14.40
C LYS A 51 4.31 -1.44 13.97
N ASP A 52 4.04 -2.58 14.59
CA ASP A 52 4.72 -3.85 14.31
C ASP A 52 3.93 -4.69 13.30
N ALA A 53 4.52 -5.81 12.86
CA ALA A 53 3.87 -6.73 11.93
C ALA A 53 2.51 -7.24 12.46
N SER A 54 2.37 -7.44 13.78
CA SER A 54 1.13 -7.89 14.41
C SER A 54 -0.01 -6.89 14.21
N TRP A 55 0.27 -5.60 14.33
CA TRP A 55 -0.70 -4.54 14.04
C TRP A 55 -1.18 -4.60 12.58
N PHE A 56 -0.26 -4.76 11.62
CA PHE A 56 -0.60 -4.88 10.20
C PHE A 56 -1.42 -6.12 9.90
N THR A 57 -1.05 -7.28 10.46
CA THR A 57 -1.83 -8.51 10.32
C THR A 57 -3.25 -8.33 10.84
N SER A 58 -3.40 -7.73 12.04
CA SER A 58 -4.72 -7.46 12.62
C SER A 58 -5.58 -6.54 11.74
N MET A 59 -4.95 -5.53 11.12
CA MET A 59 -5.60 -4.62 10.18
C MET A 59 -6.06 -5.36 8.91
N LEU A 60 -5.18 -6.18 8.33
CA LEU A 60 -5.50 -6.97 7.14
C LEU A 60 -6.61 -7.99 7.41
N ASP A 61 -6.54 -8.68 8.56
CA ASP A 61 -7.58 -9.60 9.02
C ASP A 61 -8.92 -8.88 9.17
N ARG A 62 -8.94 -7.68 9.77
CA ARG A 62 -10.16 -6.87 9.85
C ARG A 62 -10.70 -6.54 8.45
N LEU A 63 -9.86 -6.07 7.53
CA LEU A 63 -10.31 -5.75 6.17
C LEU A 63 -10.85 -6.99 5.45
N LYS A 64 -10.20 -8.14 5.64
CA LYS A 64 -10.65 -9.43 5.11
C LYS A 64 -12.01 -9.83 5.70
N ASP A 65 -12.18 -9.84 7.03
CA ASP A 65 -13.45 -10.14 7.71
C ASP A 65 -14.57 -9.29 7.13
N LEU A 66 -14.30 -8.00 6.98
CA LEU A 66 -15.28 -7.04 6.48
C LEU A 66 -15.64 -7.28 5.01
N SER A 67 -14.69 -7.73 4.19
CA SER A 67 -14.92 -8.06 2.77
C SER A 67 -15.86 -9.24 2.53
N GLU A 68 -16.14 -10.04 3.56
CA GLU A 68 -17.10 -11.15 3.49
C GLU A 68 -18.55 -10.68 3.63
N TYR A 69 -18.77 -9.48 4.16
CA TYR A 69 -20.11 -8.93 4.33
C TYR A 69 -20.63 -8.29 3.05
N ASN A 70 -21.87 -8.63 2.70
CA ASN A 70 -22.67 -7.81 1.79
C ASN A 70 -23.01 -6.46 2.46
N ILE A 71 -22.90 -5.38 1.71
CA ILE A 71 -23.02 -4.00 2.21
C ILE A 71 -24.41 -3.76 2.82
N ASP A 72 -25.48 -4.11 2.12
CA ASP A 72 -26.86 -3.88 2.60
C ASP A 72 -27.13 -4.61 3.92
N ASN A 73 -26.70 -5.88 3.98
CA ASN A 73 -26.80 -6.68 5.20
C ASN A 73 -26.01 -6.03 6.35
N PHE A 74 -24.79 -5.55 6.09
CA PHE A 74 -23.98 -4.86 7.08
C PHE A 74 -24.65 -3.58 7.60
N ILE A 75 -25.13 -2.73 6.69
CA ILE A 75 -25.75 -1.45 7.04
C ILE A 75 -27.02 -1.65 7.88
N SER A 76 -27.80 -2.70 7.61
CA SER A 76 -29.00 -3.04 8.39
C SER A 76 -28.70 -3.65 9.78
N ASN A 77 -27.48 -4.15 10.01
CA ASN A 77 -27.13 -4.86 11.23
C ASN A 77 -26.55 -3.90 12.29
N SER A 78 -27.41 -3.37 13.16
CA SER A 78 -27.00 -2.45 14.23
C SER A 78 -26.01 -3.07 15.22
N GLN A 79 -26.23 -4.33 15.62
CA GLN A 79 -25.37 -5.03 16.57
C GLN A 79 -23.94 -5.18 16.04
N LEU A 80 -23.80 -5.53 14.76
CA LEU A 80 -22.50 -5.66 14.11
C LEU A 80 -21.80 -4.30 13.98
N LYS A 81 -22.53 -3.25 13.60
CA LYS A 81 -21.98 -1.89 13.55
C LYS A 81 -21.48 -1.44 14.92
N ASP A 82 -22.27 -1.69 15.98
CA ASP A 82 -21.87 -1.35 17.35
C ASP A 82 -20.64 -2.13 17.80
N ALA A 83 -20.59 -3.43 17.50
CA ALA A 83 -19.47 -4.30 17.82
C ALA A 83 -18.18 -3.87 17.11
N LEU A 84 -18.27 -3.32 15.90
CA LEU A 84 -17.14 -2.80 15.12
C LEU A 84 -16.87 -1.32 15.36
N ARG A 85 -17.67 -0.66 16.22
CA ARG A 85 -17.64 0.81 16.37
C ARG A 85 -17.70 1.51 15.00
N TYR A 86 -18.52 0.96 14.10
CA TYR A 86 -18.75 1.53 12.78
C TYR A 86 -19.75 2.68 12.88
N HIS A 87 -19.27 3.92 12.75
CA HIS A 87 -20.10 5.11 12.78
C HIS A 87 -19.41 6.31 12.15
N THR A 88 -20.19 7.34 11.85
CA THR A 88 -19.65 8.61 11.35
C THR A 88 -18.80 9.31 12.41
N ILE A 89 -17.80 10.05 11.95
CA ILE A 89 -16.97 10.89 12.82
C ILE A 89 -17.81 12.07 13.31
N ASN A 90 -17.95 12.20 14.62
CA ASN A 90 -18.44 13.42 15.24
C ASN A 90 -17.30 14.45 15.26
N TRP A 91 -17.24 15.29 14.24
CA TRP A 91 -16.24 16.36 14.09
C TRP A 91 -16.25 17.41 15.20
N ASN A 92 -17.31 17.46 16.01
CA ASN A 92 -17.45 18.38 17.15
C ASN A 92 -16.97 17.75 18.48
N GLN A 93 -16.42 16.53 18.45
CA GLN A 93 -15.93 15.88 19.65
C GLN A 93 -14.71 16.60 20.23
N THR A 94 -14.59 16.54 21.55
CA THR A 94 -13.48 17.14 22.30
C THR A 94 -12.12 16.62 21.81
N ASN A 95 -11.22 17.56 21.56
CA ASN A 95 -9.80 17.33 21.26
C ASN A 95 -9.51 16.51 19.99
N ILE A 96 -10.39 16.55 18.99
CA ILE A 96 -10.05 16.01 17.67
C ILE A 96 -8.88 16.84 17.09
N PRO A 97 -7.77 16.20 16.68
CA PRO A 97 -6.56 16.92 16.28
C PRO A 97 -6.58 17.48 14.85
N VAL A 98 -7.56 17.07 14.04
CA VAL A 98 -7.72 17.47 12.63
C VAL A 98 -9.18 17.74 12.32
N LYS A 99 -9.44 18.62 11.35
CA LYS A 99 -10.76 18.91 10.81
C LYS A 99 -10.91 18.27 9.44
N ARG A 100 -12.15 18.07 9.01
CA ARG A 100 -12.47 17.55 7.68
C ARG A 100 -11.76 18.31 6.54
N LYS A 101 -11.63 19.64 6.67
CA LYS A 101 -10.90 20.50 5.71
C LYS A 101 -9.39 20.27 5.64
N ASP A 102 -8.80 19.64 6.65
CA ASP A 102 -7.35 19.38 6.71
C ASP A 102 -6.96 18.16 5.84
N PHE A 103 -7.95 17.43 5.31
CA PHE A 103 -7.78 16.36 4.32
C PHE A 103 -7.64 16.94 2.89
N ASP A 104 -6.66 17.83 2.71
CA ASP A 104 -6.48 18.67 1.51
C ASP A 104 -6.10 17.94 0.22
N TRP A 105 -5.70 16.66 0.32
CA TRP A 105 -5.40 15.79 -0.81
C TRP A 105 -6.64 15.10 -1.38
N LEU A 106 -7.78 15.21 -0.71
CA LEU A 106 -9.05 14.68 -1.20
C LEU A 106 -9.73 15.68 -2.14
N PRO A 107 -10.56 15.21 -3.09
CA PRO A 107 -11.39 16.08 -3.91
C PRO A 107 -12.23 17.05 -3.06
N LYS A 108 -12.29 18.32 -3.48
CA LYS A 108 -13.00 19.38 -2.73
C LYS A 108 -14.47 19.05 -2.50
N ASP A 109 -15.12 18.42 -3.48
CA ASP A 109 -16.53 18.03 -3.38
C ASP A 109 -16.75 16.97 -2.30
N ILE A 110 -15.77 16.10 -2.05
CA ILE A 110 -15.81 15.13 -0.96
C ILE A 110 -15.58 15.86 0.36
N VAL A 111 -14.52 16.64 0.48
CA VAL A 111 -14.17 17.35 1.73
C VAL A 111 -15.28 18.30 2.18
N GLY A 112 -15.89 19.03 1.23
CA GLY A 112 -16.90 20.06 1.50
C GLY A 112 -18.32 19.54 1.71
N ASN A 113 -18.59 18.25 1.47
CA ASN A 113 -19.94 17.68 1.51
C ASN A 113 -20.01 16.50 2.51
N ASP A 114 -20.27 16.81 3.78
CA ASP A 114 -20.42 15.79 4.84
C ASP A 114 -21.75 15.02 4.74
N ASP A 115 -22.77 15.61 4.09
CA ASP A 115 -24.08 14.99 3.91
C ASP A 115 -24.02 13.83 2.90
N GLU A 116 -23.32 14.03 1.78
CA GLU A 116 -23.17 13.00 0.73
C GLU A 116 -21.98 12.07 0.98
N PHE A 117 -20.88 12.59 1.52
CA PHE A 117 -19.65 11.81 1.76
C PHE A 117 -19.25 11.77 3.23
N PRO A 118 -20.11 11.38 4.18
CA PRO A 118 -19.74 11.34 5.59
C PRO A 118 -18.52 10.44 5.81
N PHE A 119 -17.59 10.88 6.67
CA PHE A 119 -16.45 10.03 7.02
C PHE A 119 -16.87 9.09 8.14
N TYR A 120 -16.64 7.81 7.90
CA TYR A 120 -16.85 6.74 8.86
C TYR A 120 -15.53 6.28 9.45
N GLN A 121 -15.61 5.74 10.66
CA GLN A 121 -14.56 4.94 11.25
C GLN A 121 -15.08 3.55 11.59
N PHE A 122 -14.19 2.58 11.68
CA PHE A 122 -14.43 1.32 12.38
C PHE A 122 -13.15 0.86 13.06
N GLN A 123 -13.29 0.06 14.11
CA GLN A 123 -12.15 -0.44 14.87
C GLN A 123 -11.49 -1.64 14.18
N ILE A 124 -10.16 -1.69 14.24
CA ILE A 124 -9.42 -2.92 13.90
C ILE A 124 -9.70 -3.94 15.01
N SER A 125 -9.48 -3.52 16.25
CA SER A 125 -9.89 -4.19 17.48
C SER A 125 -10.07 -3.13 18.59
N THR A 126 -10.51 -3.55 19.78
CA THR A 126 -10.63 -2.66 20.96
C THR A 126 -9.34 -1.91 21.31
N GLY A 127 -8.16 -2.46 20.98
CA GLY A 127 -6.84 -1.86 21.30
C GLY A 127 -5.93 -1.58 20.11
N THR A 128 -6.32 -1.98 18.89
CA THR A 128 -5.47 -1.91 17.70
C THR A 128 -5.76 -0.66 16.86
N GLY A 129 -6.47 0.32 17.39
CA GLY A 129 -6.83 1.52 16.64
C GLY A 129 -8.01 1.34 15.69
N ARG A 130 -8.13 2.27 14.74
CA ARG A 130 -9.26 2.40 13.83
C ARG A 130 -8.81 2.67 12.40
N ILE A 131 -9.71 2.46 11.46
CA ILE A 131 -9.57 2.85 10.06
C ILE A 131 -10.62 3.92 9.78
N VAL A 132 -10.24 4.99 9.07
CA VAL A 132 -11.15 6.06 8.66
C VAL A 132 -11.23 6.12 7.15
N GLY A 133 -12.44 6.31 6.65
CA GLY A 133 -12.69 6.43 5.23
C GLY A 133 -14.10 6.91 4.93
N PHE A 134 -14.47 6.87 3.65
CA PHE A 134 -15.80 7.22 3.18
C PHE A 134 -16.23 6.26 2.08
N TRP A 135 -17.54 6.22 1.82
CA TRP A 135 -18.09 5.44 0.72
C TRP A 135 -18.12 6.25 -0.56
N LEU A 136 -17.67 5.62 -1.65
CA LEU A 136 -17.95 6.07 -3.00
C LEU A 136 -18.46 4.86 -3.76
N ASP A 137 -19.72 4.93 -4.18
CA ASP A 137 -20.48 3.77 -4.64
C ASP A 137 -20.39 2.65 -3.58
N ASN A 138 -19.93 1.47 -3.98
CA ASN A 138 -19.81 0.28 -3.14
C ASN A 138 -18.36 0.03 -2.65
N ILE A 139 -17.50 1.03 -2.76
CA ILE A 139 -16.10 0.95 -2.35
C ILE A 139 -15.87 1.87 -1.16
N PHE A 140 -15.40 1.28 -0.07
CA PHE A 140 -14.92 2.03 1.08
C PHE A 140 -13.50 2.54 0.80
N ASN A 141 -13.39 3.83 0.63
CA ASN A 141 -12.14 4.51 0.36
C ASN A 141 -11.45 4.85 1.68
N ILE A 142 -10.36 4.16 1.97
CA ILE A 142 -9.54 4.38 3.16
C ILE A 142 -8.76 5.68 2.97
N VAL A 143 -8.84 6.56 3.97
CA VAL A 143 -8.24 7.90 3.97
C VAL A 143 -7.03 7.95 4.91
N ILE A 144 -7.21 7.50 6.16
CA ILE A 144 -6.14 7.43 7.17
C ILE A 144 -6.29 6.18 8.03
N PHE A 145 -5.18 5.78 8.64
CA PHE A 145 -5.19 4.85 9.77
C PHE A 145 -5.06 5.62 11.07
N ASP A 146 -5.80 5.20 12.08
CA ASP A 146 -5.80 5.79 13.42
C ASP A 146 -5.37 4.77 14.47
N PRO A 147 -4.06 4.42 14.52
CA PRO A 147 -3.55 3.38 15.40
C PRO A 147 -3.63 3.73 16.90
N MET A 148 -3.91 4.99 17.24
CA MET A 148 -3.93 5.49 18.63
C MET A 148 -5.29 6.04 19.06
N HIS A 149 -6.35 5.83 18.27
CA HIS A 149 -7.71 6.32 18.54
C HIS A 149 -7.81 7.86 18.64
N ASN A 150 -6.93 8.57 17.93
CA ASN A 150 -6.78 10.01 17.91
C ASN A 150 -7.91 10.75 17.18
N ILE A 151 -8.59 10.14 16.19
CA ILE A 151 -9.66 10.83 15.44
C ILE A 151 -10.87 11.09 16.31
N GLN A 152 -11.04 10.29 17.36
CA GLN A 152 -12.07 10.46 18.37
C GLN A 152 -11.55 10.00 19.74
N PRO A 153 -10.80 10.87 20.44
CA PRO A 153 -10.27 10.60 21.77
C PRO A 153 -11.40 10.40 22.77
N SER A 154 -11.33 9.36 23.60
CA SER A 154 -12.43 9.06 24.53
C SER A 154 -12.19 9.64 25.92
N LYS A 155 -13.28 9.89 26.66
CA LYS A 155 -13.24 10.30 28.07
C LYS A 155 -12.43 9.34 28.95
N LYS A 156 -12.46 8.04 28.65
CA LYS A 156 -11.69 7.00 29.38
C LYS A 156 -10.19 7.28 29.35
N PHE A 157 -9.68 7.89 28.28
CA PHE A 157 -8.29 8.28 28.13
C PHE A 157 -8.11 9.79 28.26
N ASN A 158 -9.00 10.47 29.00
CA ASN A 158 -8.97 11.92 29.23
C ASN A 158 -8.87 12.76 27.95
N TYR A 159 -9.44 12.25 26.85
CA TYR A 159 -9.35 12.87 25.53
C TYR A 159 -7.91 13.09 25.03
N PHE A 160 -6.94 12.30 25.49
CA PHE A 160 -5.56 12.41 25.04
C PHE A 160 -5.41 12.07 23.56
N VAL A 161 -4.57 12.85 22.89
CA VAL A 161 -4.09 12.59 21.53
C VAL A 161 -2.64 12.14 21.65
N TYR A 162 -2.35 10.93 21.20
CA TYR A 162 -1.03 10.34 21.30
C TYR A 162 -0.21 10.63 20.03
N PRO A 163 1.10 10.89 20.17
CA PRO A 163 1.95 11.08 19.01
C PRO A 163 2.06 9.78 18.19
N THR A 164 2.21 9.95 16.88
CA THR A 164 2.52 8.86 15.95
C THR A 164 3.68 9.27 15.06
N LYS A 165 4.41 8.30 14.51
CA LYS A 165 5.45 8.54 13.52
C LYS A 165 4.94 8.14 12.14
N THR A 166 5.08 9.01 11.14
CA THR A 166 4.90 8.61 9.75
C THR A 166 6.11 7.84 9.28
N VAL A 167 5.92 6.82 8.46
CA VAL A 167 7.02 6.08 7.84
C VAL A 167 6.96 6.21 6.34
N GLU A 168 8.10 6.53 5.73
CA GLU A 168 8.29 6.47 4.30
C GLU A 168 8.68 5.04 3.90
N SER A 169 8.27 4.59 2.71
CA SER A 169 8.78 3.32 2.20
C SER A 169 10.30 3.40 2.03
N GLU A 170 11.00 2.27 2.08
CA GLU A 170 12.44 2.22 1.79
C GLU A 170 12.77 2.86 0.44
N TYR A 171 11.86 2.71 -0.53
CA TYR A 171 11.94 3.39 -1.82
C TYR A 171 11.90 4.92 -1.70
N ASN A 172 10.95 5.47 -0.93
CA ASN A 172 10.85 6.92 -0.72
C ASN A 172 12.05 7.44 0.08
N SER A 173 12.51 6.69 1.09
CA SER A 173 13.74 6.99 1.84
C SER A 173 14.95 7.04 0.91
N LEU A 174 15.10 6.06 0.02
CA LEU A 174 16.17 6.01 -0.97
C LEU A 174 16.09 7.20 -1.93
N LEU A 175 14.90 7.56 -2.41
CA LEU A 175 14.72 8.75 -3.25
C LEU A 175 15.12 10.02 -2.50
N ALA A 176 14.74 10.15 -1.22
CA ALA A 176 15.11 11.29 -0.39
C ALA A 176 16.63 11.35 -0.15
N ASP A 177 17.28 10.21 0.08
CA ASP A 177 18.74 10.13 0.24
C ASP A 177 19.47 10.51 -1.06
N ILE A 178 18.98 10.04 -2.22
CA ILE A 178 19.50 10.44 -3.53
C ILE A 178 19.35 11.96 -3.73
N ASP A 179 18.18 12.52 -3.40
CA ASP A 179 17.95 13.96 -3.52
C ASP A 179 18.83 14.77 -2.56
N ASN A 180 19.10 14.26 -1.36
CA ASN A 180 20.01 14.89 -0.40
C ASN A 180 21.46 14.86 -0.89
N LEU A 181 21.91 13.75 -1.47
CA LEU A 181 23.23 13.63 -2.10
C LEU A 181 23.39 14.58 -3.30
N LYS A 182 22.33 14.75 -4.11
CA LYS A 182 22.29 15.74 -5.20
C LYS A 182 22.37 17.19 -4.72
N LYS A 183 21.96 17.49 -3.49
CA LYS A 183 22.05 18.84 -2.89
C LYS A 183 23.42 19.13 -2.28
N TYR A 184 24.23 18.09 -2.04
CA TYR A 184 25.54 18.25 -1.42
C TYR A 184 26.50 18.95 -2.37
N LYS A 185 27.16 20.03 -1.90
CA LYS A 185 28.18 20.74 -2.67
C LYS A 185 29.54 20.12 -2.39
N CYS A 186 30.13 19.49 -3.40
CA CYS A 186 31.49 19.00 -3.31
C CYS A 186 32.47 20.18 -3.28
N SER A 187 33.56 20.04 -2.52
CA SER A 187 34.63 21.04 -2.38
C SER A 187 35.55 21.13 -3.60
N SER A 188 35.48 20.16 -4.51
CA SER A 188 36.20 20.09 -5.78
C SER A 188 35.30 19.53 -6.88
N ASP A 189 35.77 19.55 -8.13
CA ASP A 189 35.09 18.92 -9.27
C ASP A 189 34.90 17.42 -9.01
N CYS A 190 33.68 17.06 -8.63
CA CYS A 190 33.31 15.71 -8.22
C CYS A 190 32.56 15.02 -9.35
N ASN A 191 33.27 14.13 -10.05
CA ASN A 191 32.68 13.35 -11.14
C ASN A 191 31.51 12.47 -10.68
N LEU A 192 31.55 11.99 -9.43
CA LEU A 192 30.46 11.22 -8.81
C LEU A 192 29.19 12.07 -8.66
N HIS A 193 29.30 13.33 -8.24
CA HIS A 193 28.16 14.23 -8.12
C HIS A 193 27.55 14.55 -9.49
N LEU A 194 28.40 14.74 -10.52
CA LEU A 194 27.96 14.93 -11.90
C LEU A 194 27.16 13.73 -12.43
N GLU A 195 27.62 12.50 -12.18
CA GLU A 195 26.88 11.29 -12.56
C GLU A 195 25.60 11.09 -11.74
N LEU A 196 25.62 11.36 -10.44
CA LEU A 196 24.42 11.32 -9.58
C LEU A 196 23.33 12.29 -10.09
N CYS A 197 23.71 13.49 -10.51
CA CYS A 197 22.79 14.47 -11.09
C CYS A 197 22.22 14.05 -12.45
N LYS A 198 22.86 13.11 -13.16
CA LYS A 198 22.33 12.52 -14.41
C LYS A 198 21.29 11.42 -14.16
N ILE A 199 21.16 10.92 -12.93
CA ILE A 199 20.11 9.94 -12.58
C ILE A 199 18.75 10.63 -12.73
N PRO A 200 17.89 10.16 -13.67
CA PRO A 200 16.60 10.79 -13.91
C PRO A 200 15.68 10.57 -12.71
N THR A 201 15.25 11.66 -12.09
CA THR A 201 14.31 11.69 -10.96
C THR A 201 12.84 11.70 -11.37
N ASN A 202 12.54 11.83 -12.67
CA ASN A 202 11.18 11.73 -13.18
C ASN A 202 10.87 10.29 -13.61
N SER A 203 9.81 9.76 -13.02
CA SER A 203 9.43 8.34 -12.95
C SER A 203 8.73 7.79 -14.21
N ASP A 204 9.45 7.74 -15.34
CA ASP A 204 8.98 7.00 -16.53
C ASP A 204 9.83 5.75 -16.83
N LYS A 205 10.60 5.24 -15.85
CA LYS A 205 11.48 4.08 -16.05
C LYS A 205 11.03 2.86 -15.24
N ASN A 206 11.01 1.71 -15.92
CA ASN A 206 10.79 0.40 -15.32
C ASN A 206 12.03 0.01 -14.49
N PHE A 207 11.83 -0.30 -13.21
CA PHE A 207 12.87 -0.79 -12.31
C PHE A 207 12.82 -2.32 -12.27
N TYR A 208 13.98 -2.95 -12.44
CA TYR A 208 14.14 -4.40 -12.28
C TYR A 208 14.94 -4.67 -11.01
N HIS A 209 14.27 -5.25 -10.01
CA HIS A 209 14.87 -5.66 -8.75
C HIS A 209 15.03 -7.17 -8.73
N PHE A 210 16.22 -7.65 -8.38
CA PHE A 210 16.48 -9.06 -8.12
C PHE A 210 17.24 -9.20 -6.81
N SER A 211 16.73 -10.06 -5.94
CA SER A 211 17.41 -10.48 -4.71
C SER A 211 18.25 -11.71 -5.05
N LEU A 212 19.52 -11.66 -4.70
CA LEU A 212 20.45 -12.79 -4.81
C LEU A 212 20.85 -13.20 -3.40
N ASP A 213 20.98 -14.50 -3.17
CA ASP A 213 21.67 -14.98 -1.97
C ASP A 213 23.19 -14.77 -2.09
N ASP A 214 23.90 -14.96 -0.98
CA ASP A 214 25.33 -14.69 -0.87
C ASP A 214 26.16 -15.49 -1.90
N ASP A 215 25.72 -16.69 -2.25
CA ASP A 215 26.40 -17.56 -3.22
C ASP A 215 26.26 -17.01 -4.65
N TYR A 216 25.05 -16.59 -5.04
CA TYR A 216 24.82 -15.97 -6.34
C TYR A 216 25.41 -14.55 -6.43
N GLN A 217 25.48 -13.81 -5.31
CA GLN A 217 26.10 -12.49 -5.28
C GLN A 217 27.59 -12.55 -5.58
N ASN A 218 28.31 -13.52 -5.01
CA ASN A 218 29.73 -13.73 -5.27
C ASN A 218 29.99 -14.15 -6.72
N ALA A 219 29.19 -15.09 -7.24
CA ALA A 219 29.29 -15.54 -8.61
C ALA A 219 28.97 -14.43 -9.63
N LEU A 220 27.97 -13.59 -9.33
CA LEU A 220 27.63 -12.44 -10.17
C LEU A 220 28.76 -11.41 -10.13
N SER A 221 29.27 -11.07 -8.94
CA SER A 221 30.33 -10.07 -8.75
C SER A 221 31.60 -10.41 -9.54
N GLU A 222 31.98 -11.69 -9.61
CA GLU A 222 33.09 -12.15 -10.45
C GLU A 222 32.79 -12.01 -11.96
N LYS A 223 31.57 -12.31 -12.39
CA LYS A 223 31.19 -12.23 -13.81
C LYS A 223 31.02 -10.80 -14.32
N ILE A 224 30.70 -9.83 -13.46
CA ILE A 224 30.43 -8.43 -13.84
C ILE A 224 31.66 -7.53 -13.76
N LYS A 225 32.76 -7.95 -13.09
CA LYS A 225 33.93 -7.12 -12.77
C LYS A 225 34.52 -6.30 -13.94
N ASN A 226 34.38 -6.80 -15.18
CA ASN A 226 34.93 -6.16 -16.39
C ASN A 226 33.88 -5.98 -17.50
N LYS A 227 32.60 -5.88 -17.17
CA LYS A 227 31.51 -5.78 -18.15
C LYS A 227 30.75 -4.47 -18.00
N SER A 228 30.36 -3.89 -19.13
CA SER A 228 29.47 -2.73 -19.13
C SER A 228 28.03 -3.16 -18.81
N ILE A 229 27.21 -2.22 -18.35
CA ILE A 229 25.78 -2.46 -18.10
C ILE A 229 25.07 -3.00 -19.36
N THR A 230 25.46 -2.54 -20.54
CA THR A 230 24.94 -3.02 -21.82
C THR A 230 25.27 -4.51 -22.03
N ASP A 231 26.52 -4.92 -21.77
CA ASP A 231 26.95 -6.32 -21.92
C ASP A 231 26.17 -7.25 -20.97
N LEU A 232 25.83 -6.76 -19.77
CA LEU A 232 25.07 -7.53 -18.77
C LEU A 232 23.61 -7.71 -19.18
N ILE A 233 22.99 -6.67 -19.74
CA ILE A 233 21.62 -6.73 -20.23
C ILE A 233 21.52 -7.67 -21.44
N GLU A 234 22.48 -7.59 -22.37
CA GLU A 234 22.56 -8.51 -23.51
C GLU A 234 22.77 -9.95 -23.06
N LEU A 235 23.70 -10.21 -22.12
CA LEU A 235 23.94 -11.55 -21.57
C LEU A 235 22.71 -12.13 -20.86
N GLY A 236 21.89 -11.30 -20.20
CA GLY A 236 20.67 -11.75 -19.52
C GLY A 236 19.51 -12.02 -20.49
N LEU A 237 19.33 -11.18 -21.50
CA LEU A 237 18.22 -11.29 -22.47
C LEU A 237 18.47 -12.35 -23.54
N LEU A 238 19.72 -12.48 -24.03
CA LEU A 238 20.08 -13.44 -25.08
C LEU A 238 20.22 -14.88 -24.57
N HIS A 239 20.26 -15.10 -23.25
CA HIS A 239 20.33 -16.46 -22.71
C HIS A 239 18.96 -17.17 -22.67
N TYR A 240 17.87 -16.42 -22.87
CA TYR A 240 16.49 -16.90 -22.86
C TYR A 240 15.77 -16.80 -24.23
N THR A 241 16.51 -16.47 -25.29
CA THR A 241 16.07 -16.56 -26.70
C THR A 241 16.85 -17.65 -27.41
#